data_AF-A0A949QBS7-F1
#
_entry.id   AF-A0A949QBS7-F1
#
_cell.length_a   1.000
_cell.length_b   1.000
_cell.length_c   1.000
_cell.angle_alpha   90.00
_cell.angle_beta   90.00
_cell.angle_gamma   90.00
#
_symmetry.space_group_name_H-M   'P 1'
#
loop_
_entity.id
_entity.type
_entity.pdbx_description
1 polymer ?
#
loop_
_entity_poly.entity_id
_entity_poly.type
_entity_poly.pdbx_seq_one_letter_code
_entity_poly.pdbx_strand_id
1 'polypeptide(L)'
;MAGQGLFKEMKKSFLFHAIAAHFSNGLIPVAVLYLILTLATSNSYFEHTVEHLILIVILAIPVSFFSGIHDWKTKYRGAKAPLFIKKIRLSCLLFALCTTAVAIRLSSPDVMSQQGIDHWLYLATLFSMLPVVTLLGHYGGKLSAQSKTPAKK
;
A
#
# COMPACT_ATOMS: atom_id res chain seq x y z
N MET A 1 3.64 18.29 34.38
CA MET A 1 4.51 17.11 34.19
C MET A 1 3.77 15.93 33.50
N ALA A 2 2.96 16.17 32.47
CA ALA A 2 2.18 15.12 31.78
C ALA A 2 2.82 14.62 30.46
N GLY A 3 3.78 15.36 29.90
CA GLY A 3 4.35 15.06 28.58
C GLY A 3 5.33 13.88 28.52
N GLN A 4 6.04 13.59 29.61
CA GLN A 4 7.01 12.46 29.63
C GLN A 4 6.32 11.09 29.64
N GLY A 5 5.11 10.99 30.21
CA GLY A 5 4.30 9.77 30.19
C GLY A 5 3.81 9.44 28.78
N LEU A 6 3.23 10.44 28.10
CA LEU A 6 2.62 10.27 26.78
C LEU A 6 3.64 9.86 25.72
N PHE A 7 4.83 10.48 25.70
CA PHE A 7 5.88 10.13 24.75
C PHE A 7 6.43 8.71 24.98
N LYS A 8 6.54 8.28 26.24
CA LYS A 8 6.98 6.93 26.63
C LYS A 8 5.93 5.88 26.29
N GLU A 9 4.64 6.21 26.43
CA GLU A 9 3.53 5.36 26.00
C GLU A 9 3.45 5.23 24.48
N MET A 10 3.52 6.35 23.75
CA MET A 10 3.60 6.34 22.29
C MET A 10 4.75 5.47 21.82
N LYS A 11 5.96 5.63 22.38
CA LYS A 11 7.12 4.80 21.98
C LYS A 11 6.90 3.30 22.21
N LYS A 12 6.11 2.90 23.21
CA LYS A 12 5.77 1.49 23.47
C LYS A 12 4.68 0.94 22.55
N SER A 13 3.71 1.78 22.15
CA SER A 13 2.57 1.37 21.31
C SER A 13 2.78 1.63 19.81
N PHE A 14 3.83 2.35 19.43
CA PHE A 14 4.06 2.75 18.03
C PHE A 14 4.37 1.54 17.14
N LEU A 15 3.43 1.22 16.25
CA LEU A 15 3.59 0.19 15.23
C LEU A 15 3.95 0.84 13.89
N PHE A 16 5.22 1.17 13.74
CA PHE A 16 5.76 1.85 12.54
C PHE A 16 5.36 1.11 11.24
N HIS A 17 5.42 -0.23 11.24
CA HIS A 17 4.95 -1.05 10.12
C HIS A 17 3.47 -0.85 9.80
N ALA A 18 2.60 -0.82 10.82
CA ALA A 18 1.16 -0.69 10.61
C ALA A 18 0.83 0.67 9.98
N ILE A 19 1.44 1.75 10.49
CA ILE A 19 1.24 3.10 9.95
C ILE A 19 1.66 3.15 8.48
N ALA A 20 2.86 2.69 8.16
CA ALA A 20 3.35 2.69 6.78
C ALA A 20 2.49 1.81 5.84
N ALA A 21 2.02 0.65 6.30
CA ALA A 21 1.14 -0.22 5.53
C ALA A 21 -0.26 0.38 5.31
N HIS A 22 -0.75 1.21 6.23
CA HIS A 22 -2.04 1.89 6.08
C HIS A 22 -1.99 3.01 5.03
N PHE A 23 -0.84 3.64 4.79
CA PHE A 23 -0.70 4.60 3.69
C PHE A 23 -1.00 3.95 2.35
N SER A 24 -0.33 2.83 2.01
CA SER A 24 -0.60 2.15 0.74
C SER A 24 -2.04 1.64 0.65
N ASN A 25 -2.57 1.07 1.74
CA ASN A 25 -3.93 0.53 1.74
C ASN A 25 -5.02 1.61 1.70
N GLY A 26 -4.75 2.82 2.16
CA GLY A 26 -5.68 3.94 2.14
C GLY A 26 -5.60 4.77 0.86
N LEU A 27 -4.39 5.05 0.38
CA LEU A 27 -4.18 5.94 -0.77
C LEU A 27 -4.48 5.27 -2.12
N ILE A 28 -4.27 3.95 -2.26
CA ILE A 28 -4.60 3.25 -3.53
C ILE A 28 -6.10 3.29 -3.85
N PRO A 29 -7.03 2.97 -2.92
CA PRO A 29 -8.46 3.12 -3.18
C PRO A 29 -8.86 4.55 -3.55
N VAL A 30 -8.24 5.55 -2.89
CA VAL A 30 -8.47 6.96 -3.22
C VAL A 30 -7.92 7.29 -4.61
N ALA A 31 -6.74 6.80 -4.98
CA ALA A 31 -6.19 6.98 -6.33
C ALA A 31 -7.10 6.39 -7.41
N VAL A 32 -7.68 5.21 -7.17
CA VAL A 32 -8.67 4.60 -8.08
C VAL A 32 -9.96 5.41 -8.14
N LEU A 33 -10.43 5.99 -7.02
CA LEU A 33 -11.58 6.90 -7.03
C LEU A 33 -11.30 8.13 -7.92
N TYR A 34 -10.15 8.77 -7.76
CA TYR A 34 -9.74 9.90 -8.60
C TYR A 34 -9.52 9.50 -10.06
N LEU A 35 -9.08 8.27 -10.33
CA LEU A 35 -9.00 7.75 -11.69
C LEU A 35 -10.39 7.64 -12.32
N ILE A 36 -11.39 7.11 -11.60
CA ILE A 36 -12.77 7.04 -12.09
C ILE A 36 -13.30 8.45 -12.37
N LEU A 37 -13.04 9.42 -11.49
CA LEU A 37 -13.41 10.82 -11.72
C LEU A 37 -12.72 11.40 -12.96
N THR A 38 -11.44 11.09 -13.17
CA THR A 38 -10.69 11.48 -14.37
C THR A 38 -11.37 10.93 -15.62
N LEU A 39 -11.70 9.64 -15.66
CA LEU A 39 -12.35 8.99 -16.80
C LEU A 39 -13.75 9.57 -17.08
N ALA A 40 -14.50 9.89 -16.03
CA ALA A 40 -15.86 10.43 -16.16
C ALA A 40 -15.89 11.90 -16.61
N THR A 41 -14.89 12.69 -16.24
CA THR A 41 -14.88 14.15 -16.45
C THR A 41 -13.86 14.64 -17.46
N SER A 42 -12.91 13.79 -17.86
CA SER A 42 -11.71 14.16 -18.64
C SER A 42 -10.92 15.32 -18.02
N ASN A 43 -11.00 15.49 -16.70
CA ASN A 43 -10.37 16.60 -15.99
C ASN A 43 -8.96 16.22 -15.50
N SER A 44 -7.95 16.94 -15.99
CA SER A 44 -6.53 16.70 -15.67
C SER A 44 -6.18 16.95 -14.20
N TYR A 45 -6.95 17.75 -13.45
CA TYR A 45 -6.70 17.95 -12.02
C TYR A 45 -6.89 16.65 -11.22
N PHE A 46 -7.88 15.82 -11.59
CA PHE A 46 -8.07 14.51 -10.96
C PHE A 46 -6.97 13.55 -11.36
N GLU A 47 -6.54 13.59 -12.61
CA GLU A 47 -5.43 12.76 -13.13
C GLU A 47 -4.13 13.03 -12.37
N HIS A 48 -3.76 14.30 -12.24
CA HIS A 48 -2.59 14.70 -11.46
C HIS A 48 -2.71 14.22 -10.01
N THR A 49 -3.90 14.26 -9.42
CA THR A 49 -4.09 13.73 -8.06
C THR A 49 -3.76 12.24 -7.99
N VAL A 50 -4.15 11.44 -8.99
CA VAL A 50 -3.76 10.02 -9.07
C VAL A 50 -2.23 9.87 -9.04
N GLU A 51 -1.51 10.64 -9.85
CA GLU A 51 -0.05 10.58 -9.91
C GLU A 51 0.62 10.86 -8.56
N HIS A 52 0.23 11.96 -7.90
CA HIS A 52 0.78 12.32 -6.59
C HIS A 52 0.54 11.22 -5.56
N LEU A 53 -0.66 10.63 -5.56
CA LEU A 53 -1.00 9.53 -4.66
C LEU A 53 -0.13 8.28 -4.93
N ILE A 54 0.05 7.89 -6.20
CA ILE A 54 0.91 6.76 -6.57
C ILE A 54 2.38 7.01 -6.18
N LEU A 55 2.88 8.23 -6.36
CA LEU A 55 4.23 8.63 -5.92
C LEU A 55 4.41 8.54 -4.40
N ILE A 56 3.40 8.92 -3.62
CA ILE A 56 3.46 8.75 -2.16
C ILE A 56 3.44 7.25 -1.80
N VAL A 57 2.62 6.45 -2.48
CA VAL A 57 2.52 5.02 -2.22
C VAL A 57 3.83 4.30 -2.54
N ILE A 58 4.47 4.58 -3.68
CA ILE A 58 5.73 3.91 -4.05
C ILE A 58 6.84 4.19 -3.04
N LEU A 59 6.86 5.38 -2.41
CA LEU A 59 7.78 5.72 -1.33
C LEU A 59 7.41 5.04 0.00
N ALA A 60 6.12 4.87 0.28
CA ALA A 60 5.65 4.21 1.49
C ALA A 60 5.89 2.68 1.49
N ILE A 61 5.88 2.04 0.31
CA ILE A 61 6.03 0.58 0.22
C ILE A 61 7.36 0.07 0.79
N PRO A 62 8.55 0.60 0.44
CA PRO A 62 9.82 0.19 1.04
C PRO A 62 9.82 0.32 2.57
N VAL A 63 9.30 1.45 3.07
CA VAL A 63 9.20 1.74 4.51
C VAL A 63 8.33 0.68 5.21
N SER A 64 7.16 0.37 4.64
CA SER A 64 6.25 -0.67 5.12
C SER A 64 6.87 -2.06 5.05
N PHE A 65 7.56 -2.38 3.95
CA PHE A 65 8.14 -3.69 3.70
C PHE A 65 9.26 -4.02 4.70
N PHE A 66 10.24 -3.12 4.85
CA PHE A 66 11.39 -3.36 5.73
C PHE A 66 10.98 -3.38 7.20
N SER A 67 10.10 -2.46 7.61
CA SER A 67 9.55 -2.47 8.98
C SER A 67 8.72 -3.73 9.25
N GLY A 68 8.00 -4.24 8.26
CA GLY A 68 7.26 -5.50 8.36
C GLY A 68 8.16 -6.73 8.53
N ILE A 69 9.28 -6.78 7.80
CA ILE A 69 10.30 -7.82 7.99
C ILE A 69 10.92 -7.72 9.39
N HIS A 70 11.21 -6.50 9.86
CA HIS A 70 11.73 -6.29 11.20
C HIS A 70 10.76 -6.80 12.27
N ASP A 71 9.49 -6.40 12.20
CA ASP A 71 8.45 -6.86 13.11
C ASP A 71 8.24 -8.38 13.04
N TRP A 72 8.31 -8.98 11.84
CA TRP A 72 8.22 -10.43 11.67
C TRP A 72 9.36 -11.17 12.36
N LYS A 73 10.60 -10.67 12.27
CA LYS A 73 11.76 -11.28 12.93
C LYS A 73 11.71 -11.11 14.45
N THR A 74 11.35 -9.92 14.95
CA THR A 74 11.43 -9.60 16.38
C THR A 74 10.22 -10.09 17.17
N LYS A 75 8.99 -9.85 16.68
CA LYS A 75 7.75 -10.17 17.41
C LYS A 75 7.26 -11.58 17.15
N TYR A 76 7.44 -12.07 15.92
CA TYR A 76 6.96 -13.40 15.50
C TYR A 76 8.07 -14.45 15.41
N ARG A 77 9.28 -14.13 15.87
CA ARG A 77 10.46 -15.01 15.86
C ARG A 77 10.75 -15.64 14.49
N GLY A 78 10.40 -14.94 13.41
CA GLY A 78 10.55 -15.45 12.03
C GLY A 78 9.70 -16.69 11.72
N ALA A 79 8.61 -16.93 12.45
CA ALA A 79 7.72 -18.05 12.21
C ALA A 79 7.26 -18.03 10.75
N LYS A 80 7.54 -19.11 10.01
CA LYS A 80 7.13 -19.29 8.61
C LYS A 80 5.63 -19.59 8.53
N ALA A 81 4.80 -18.61 8.91
CA ALA A 81 3.36 -18.73 8.69
C ALA A 81 3.06 -18.40 7.22
N PRO A 82 2.26 -19.22 6.51
CA PRO A 82 1.86 -18.97 5.12
C PRO A 82 1.30 -17.55 4.88
N LEU A 83 0.73 -16.91 5.91
CA LEU A 83 0.25 -15.54 5.86
C LEU A 83 1.35 -14.51 5.61
N PHE A 84 2.54 -14.66 6.22
CA PHE A 84 3.65 -13.72 6.01
C PHE A 84 4.18 -13.79 4.58
N ILE A 85 4.31 -15.01 4.02
CA ILE A 85 4.74 -15.20 2.63
C ILE A 85 3.75 -14.56 1.65
N LYS A 86 2.44 -14.72 1.88
CA LYS A 86 1.40 -14.05 1.08
C LYS A 86 1.55 -12.53 1.12
N LYS A 87 1.75 -11.94 2.31
CA LYS A 87 1.95 -10.48 2.45
C LYS A 87 3.22 -9.99 1.74
N ILE A 88 4.33 -10.72 1.85
CA ILE A 88 5.58 -10.37 1.15
C ILE A 88 5.35 -10.37 -0.36
N ARG A 89 4.77 -11.44 -0.91
CA ARG A 89 4.48 -11.53 -2.36
C ARG A 89 3.57 -10.41 -2.85
N LEU A 90 2.48 -10.12 -2.12
CA LEU A 90 1.57 -9.03 -2.46
C LEU A 90 2.24 -7.65 -2.34
N SER A 91 3.15 -7.46 -1.37
CA SER A 91 3.89 -6.20 -1.25
C SER A 91 4.87 -5.99 -2.40
N CYS A 92 5.56 -7.05 -2.82
CA CYS A 92 6.43 -7.02 -4.01
C CYS A 92 5.61 -6.77 -5.28
N LEU A 93 4.44 -7.42 -5.42
CA LEU A 93 3.54 -7.19 -6.55
C LEU A 93 3.04 -5.75 -6.57
N LEU A 94 2.61 -5.20 -5.43
CA LEU A 94 2.18 -3.80 -5.34
C LEU A 94 3.33 -2.85 -5.73
N PHE A 95 4.55 -3.11 -5.26
CA PHE A 95 5.72 -2.33 -5.63
C PHE A 95 5.98 -2.35 -7.13
N ALA A 96 5.91 -3.53 -7.75
CA ALA A 96 6.07 -3.69 -9.18
C ALA A 96 4.99 -2.91 -9.95
N LEU A 97 3.72 -3.03 -9.56
CA LEU A 97 2.61 -2.29 -10.18
C LEU A 97 2.80 -0.78 -10.06
N CYS A 98 3.14 -0.27 -8.87
CA CYS A 98 3.39 1.17 -8.68
C CYS A 98 4.58 1.65 -9.51
N THR A 99 5.65 0.86 -9.56
CA THR A 99 6.84 1.18 -10.39
C THR A 99 6.48 1.22 -11.87
N THR A 100 5.69 0.25 -12.35
CA THR A 100 5.20 0.23 -13.74
C THR A 100 4.34 1.45 -14.03
N ALA A 101 3.40 1.80 -13.15
CA ALA A 101 2.55 2.98 -13.34
C ALA A 101 3.38 4.28 -13.43
N VAL A 102 4.35 4.46 -12.51
CA VAL A 102 5.26 5.60 -12.54
C VAL A 102 6.14 5.59 -13.80
N ALA A 103 6.66 4.44 -14.21
CA ALA A 103 7.50 4.32 -15.41
C ALA A 103 6.72 4.68 -16.69
N ILE A 104 5.48 4.21 -16.81
CA ILE A 104 4.60 4.59 -17.93
C ILE A 104 4.36 6.11 -17.92
N ARG A 105 4.05 6.68 -16.76
CA ARG A 105 3.79 8.12 -16.64
C ARG A 105 5.00 8.99 -16.98
N LEU A 106 6.20 8.57 -16.57
CA LEU A 106 7.44 9.28 -16.90
C LEU A 106 7.81 9.16 -18.38
N SER A 107 7.49 8.03 -19.01
CA SER A 107 7.78 7.81 -20.44
C SER A 107 6.76 8.52 -21.35
N SER A 108 5.50 8.55 -20.91
CA SER A 108 4.37 9.13 -21.63
C SER A 108 3.58 10.04 -20.68
N PRO A 109 4.01 11.30 -20.46
CA PRO A 109 3.34 12.24 -19.57
C PRO A 109 1.87 12.46 -19.94
N ASP A 110 1.53 12.36 -21.22
CA ASP A 110 0.17 12.56 -21.72
C ASP A 110 -0.63 11.25 -21.88
N VAL A 111 -0.25 10.17 -21.17
CA VAL A 111 -0.82 8.81 -21.33
C VAL A 111 -2.36 8.74 -21.25
N MET A 112 -3.02 9.63 -20.49
CA MET A 112 -4.50 9.66 -20.42
C MET A 112 -5.18 10.37 -21.58
N SER A 113 -4.46 11.21 -22.34
CA SER A 113 -4.98 11.85 -23.55
C SER A 113 -4.82 11.00 -24.81
N GLN A 114 -3.95 9.98 -24.75
CA GLN A 114 -3.66 9.08 -25.85
C GLN A 114 -4.56 7.84 -25.82
N GLN A 115 -4.85 7.24 -26.97
CA GLN A 115 -5.61 5.98 -27.07
C GLN A 115 -4.73 4.76 -27.41
N GLY A 116 -3.44 4.82 -27.04
CA GLY A 116 -2.46 3.76 -27.33
C GLY A 116 -2.49 2.57 -26.36
N ILE A 117 -1.60 1.61 -26.59
CA ILE A 117 -1.43 0.44 -25.70
C ILE A 117 -1.04 0.88 -24.29
N ASP A 118 -0.18 1.90 -24.18
CA ASP A 118 0.28 2.45 -22.90
C ASP A 118 -0.87 2.99 -22.03
N HIS A 119 -1.89 3.58 -22.67
CA HIS A 119 -3.09 4.06 -21.99
C HIS A 119 -3.82 2.93 -21.27
N TRP A 120 -4.15 1.88 -22.02
CA TRP A 120 -4.86 0.72 -21.48
C TRP A 120 -4.02 -0.05 -20.46
N LEU A 121 -2.71 -0.17 -20.70
CA LEU A 121 -1.79 -0.78 -19.76
C LEU A 121 -1.71 0.02 -18.45
N TYR A 122 -1.67 1.35 -18.51
CA TYR A 122 -1.68 2.20 -17.33
C TYR A 122 -2.97 2.05 -16.53
N LEU A 123 -4.14 2.10 -17.18
CA LEU A 123 -5.44 1.89 -16.53
C LEU A 123 -5.51 0.51 -15.88
N ALA A 124 -5.17 -0.54 -16.60
CA ALA A 124 -5.16 -1.90 -16.08
C ALA A 124 -4.23 -2.03 -14.86
N THR A 125 -3.05 -1.41 -14.94
CA THR A 125 -2.08 -1.38 -13.83
C THR A 125 -2.69 -0.73 -12.59
N LEU A 126 -3.27 0.48 -12.71
CA LEU A 126 -3.89 1.19 -11.59
C LEU A 126 -5.07 0.42 -10.98
N PHE A 127 -5.99 -0.09 -11.80
CA PHE A 127 -7.13 -0.87 -11.30
C PHE A 127 -6.68 -2.17 -10.63
N SER A 128 -5.63 -2.83 -11.14
CA SER A 128 -5.10 -4.06 -10.54
C SER A 128 -4.49 -3.86 -9.15
N MET A 129 -4.11 -2.63 -8.77
CA MET A 129 -3.61 -2.35 -7.42
C MET A 129 -4.71 -2.52 -6.36
N LEU A 130 -5.97 -2.29 -6.71
CA LEU A 130 -7.12 -2.35 -5.79
C LEU A 130 -7.31 -3.74 -5.13
N PRO A 131 -7.38 -4.86 -5.87
CA PRO A 131 -7.45 -6.18 -5.24
C PRO A 131 -6.18 -6.50 -4.42
N VAL A 132 -5.01 -6.01 -4.84
CA VAL A 132 -3.75 -6.24 -4.11
C VAL A 132 -3.78 -5.59 -2.72
N VAL A 133 -4.15 -4.31 -2.62
CA VAL A 133 -4.25 -3.63 -1.31
C VAL A 133 -5.39 -4.18 -0.45
N THR A 134 -6.49 -4.60 -1.08
CA THR A 134 -7.60 -5.25 -0.37
C THR A 134 -7.14 -6.55 0.29
N LEU A 135 -6.41 -7.40 -0.45
CA LEU A 135 -5.85 -8.64 0.09
C LEU A 135 -4.77 -8.38 1.15
N LEU A 136 -3.92 -7.37 0.97
CA LEU A 136 -2.95 -6.94 1.98
C LEU A 136 -3.64 -6.54 3.29
N GLY A 137 -4.71 -5.74 3.20
CA GLY A 137 -5.54 -5.35 4.33
C GLY A 137 -6.20 -6.56 5.01
N HIS A 138 -6.82 -7.45 4.22
CA HIS A 138 -7.45 -8.67 4.72
C HIS A 138 -6.47 -9.56 5.50
N TYR A 139 -5.29 -9.84 4.93
CA TYR A 139 -4.27 -10.64 5.62
C TYR A 139 -3.66 -9.93 6.83
N GLY A 140 -3.56 -8.59 6.80
CA GLY A 140 -3.19 -7.79 7.97
C GLY A 140 -4.18 -7.95 9.12
N GLY A 141 -5.48 -7.83 8.84
CA GLY A 141 -6.54 -8.03 9.83
C GLY A 141 -6.56 -9.44 10.40
N LYS A 142 -6.35 -10.47 9.57
CA LYS A 142 -6.29 -11.86 10.01
C LYS A 142 -5.12 -12.13 10.98
N LEU A 143 -3.95 -11.56 10.72
CA LEU A 143 -2.79 -11.66 11.62
C LEU A 143 -3.05 -10.98 12.97
N SER A 144 -3.71 -9.81 12.95
CA SER A 144 -4.08 -9.14 14.20
C SER A 144 -5.12 -9.95 15.00
N ALA A 145 -6.12 -10.53 14.33
CA ALA A 145 -7.13 -11.36 14.99
C ALA A 145 -6.51 -12.62 15.62
N GLN A 146 -5.64 -13.33 14.89
CA GLN A 146 -4.97 -14.54 15.39
C GLN A 146 -4.07 -14.26 16.60
N SER A 147 -3.45 -13.08 16.68
CA SER A 147 -2.64 -12.69 17.85
C SER A 147 -3.47 -12.50 19.14
N LYS A 148 -4.79 -12.32 19.02
CA LYS A 148 -5.71 -12.10 20.16
C LYS A 148 -6.39 -13.37 20.67
N THR A 149 -6.34 -14.48 19.93
CA THR A 149 -6.95 -15.74 20.37
C THR A 149 -5.98 -16.46 21.32
N PRO A 150 -6.31 -16.66 22.61
CA PRO A 150 -5.47 -17.46 23.49
C PRO A 150 -5.38 -18.88 22.93
N ALA A 151 -4.16 -19.44 22.92
CA ALA A 151 -3.96 -20.84 22.59
C ALA A 151 -4.88 -21.66 23.50
N LYS A 152 -5.82 -22.42 22.91
CA LYS A 152 -6.57 -23.43 23.67
C LYS A 152 -5.54 -24.37 24.30
N LYS A 153 -5.44 -24.32 25.62
CA LYS A 153 -4.72 -25.31 26.43
C LYS A 153 -5.41 -26.66 26.31
#